data_AF-A0A8T6W7R4-F1
#
_entry.id   AF-A0A8T6W7R4-F1
#
_cell.length_a   1.000
_cell.length_b   1.000
_cell.length_c   1.000
_cell.angle_alpha   90.00
_cell.angle_beta   90.00
_cell.angle_gamma   90.00
#
_symmetry.space_group_name_H-M   'P 1'
#
loop_
_entity.id
_entity.type
_entity.pdbx_description
1 polymer ?
#
loop_
_entity_poly.entity_id
_entity_poly.type
_entity_poly.pdbx_seq_one_letter_code
_entity_poly.pdbx_strand_id
1 'polypeptide(L)'
;MVDRLSLPQGVKDYIPEKAEELRRIEEGLLEEFSRWGYRKVITPLFEYLDPLSIGLGDELKNKVMKFVDPSTGEIVALRPDITPQIARIVSTQ
;
A
#
# COMPACT_ATOMS: atom_id res chain seq x y z
N MET A 1 -4.42 -29.02 -4.92
CA MET A 1 -3.19 -28.39 -5.43
C MET A 1 -3.56 -27.02 -5.94
N VAL A 2 -2.94 -25.95 -5.44
CA VAL A 2 -3.09 -24.62 -6.05
C VAL A 2 -2.45 -24.70 -7.43
N ASP A 3 -3.21 -24.38 -8.48
CA ASP A 3 -2.66 -24.24 -9.82
C ASP A 3 -1.61 -23.13 -9.78
N ARG A 4 -0.36 -23.43 -10.14
CA ARG A 4 0.75 -22.47 -10.07
C ARG A 4 0.59 -21.31 -11.06
N LEU A 5 -0.36 -21.40 -11.98
CA LEU A 5 -0.77 -20.32 -12.88
C LEU A 5 -1.87 -19.42 -12.28
N SER A 6 -2.49 -19.83 -11.17
CA SER A 6 -3.53 -19.05 -10.51
C SER A 6 -2.93 -17.96 -9.62
N LEU A 7 -3.50 -16.76 -9.71
CA LEU A 7 -3.13 -15.65 -8.84
C LEU A 7 -3.59 -15.92 -7.38
N PRO A 8 -2.89 -15.37 -6.38
CA PRO A 8 -3.37 -15.39 -5.01
C PRO A 8 -4.77 -14.79 -4.89
N GLN A 9 -5.54 -15.25 -3.90
CA GLN A 9 -6.86 -14.72 -3.63
C GLN A 9 -6.81 -13.19 -3.44
N GLY A 10 -7.67 -12.47 -4.16
CA GLY A 10 -7.78 -11.01 -4.09
C GLY A 10 -6.83 -10.26 -5.04
N VAL A 11 -5.90 -10.94 -5.72
CA VAL A 11 -5.03 -10.35 -6.73
C VAL A 11 -5.67 -10.49 -8.12
N LYS A 12 -5.54 -9.47 -8.97
CA LYS A 12 -6.15 -9.42 -10.30
C LYS A 12 -5.19 -8.81 -11.32
N ASP A 13 -5.18 -9.39 -12.51
CA ASP A 13 -4.59 -8.74 -13.69
C ASP A 13 -5.61 -7.79 -14.34
N TYR A 14 -5.11 -6.65 -14.82
CA TYR A 14 -5.90 -5.70 -15.59
C TYR A 14 -5.38 -5.67 -17.02
N ILE A 15 -6.22 -6.10 -17.96
CA ILE A 15 -5.95 -6.02 -19.41
C ILE A 15 -5.86 -4.54 -19.85
N PRO A 16 -5.24 -4.23 -21.01
CA PRO A 16 -4.96 -2.86 -21.43
C PRO A 16 -6.16 -1.92 -21.32
N GLU A 17 -7.34 -2.32 -21.79
CA GLU A 17 -8.56 -1.49 -21.77
C GLU A 17 -8.94 -1.10 -20.34
N LYS A 18 -8.82 -2.05 -19.40
CA LYS A 18 -9.15 -1.80 -17.99
C LYS A 18 -8.06 -1.02 -17.27
N ALA A 19 -6.79 -1.27 -17.60
CA ALA A 19 -5.66 -0.52 -17.07
C ALA A 19 -5.72 0.96 -17.50
N GLU A 20 -6.10 1.24 -18.74
CA GLU A 20 -6.34 2.60 -19.25
C GLU A 20 -7.51 3.29 -18.55
N GLU A 21 -8.60 2.57 -18.31
CA GLU A 21 -9.73 3.10 -17.53
C GLU A 21 -9.32 3.49 -16.11
N LEU A 22 -8.59 2.61 -15.41
CA LEU A 22 -8.08 2.88 -14.06
C LEU A 22 -7.13 4.10 -14.05
N ARG A 23 -6.25 4.21 -15.05
CA ARG A 23 -5.34 5.35 -15.20
C ARG A 23 -6.10 6.67 -15.37
N ARG A 24 -7.12 6.70 -16.23
CA ARG A 24 -7.96 7.90 -16.42
C ARG A 24 -8.63 8.35 -15.12
N ILE A 25 -9.10 7.39 -14.31
CA ILE A 25 -9.70 7.68 -13.00
C ILE A 25 -8.64 8.23 -12.02
N GLU A 26 -7.46 7.60 -11.95
CA GLU A 26 -6.36 8.08 -11.10
C GLU A 26 -5.95 9.51 -11.47
N GLU A 27 -5.77 9.78 -12.75
CA GLU A 27 -5.37 11.11 -13.25
C GLU A 27 -6.42 12.18 -12.92
N GLY A 28 -7.71 11.89 -13.10
CA GLY A 28 -8.78 12.83 -12.74
C GLY A 28 -8.86 13.11 -11.24
N LEU A 29 -8.66 12.10 -10.38
CA LEU A 29 -8.60 12.30 -8.93
C LEU A 29 -7.39 13.15 -8.52
N LEU A 30 -6.22 12.89 -9.11
CA LEU A 30 -5.01 13.66 -8.81
C LEU A 30 -5.12 15.11 -9.30
N GLU A 31 -5.72 15.34 -10.47
CA GLU A 31 -5.99 16.68 -10.97
C GLU A 31 -6.91 17.45 -10.00
N GLU A 32 -8.01 16.85 -9.55
CA GLU A 32 -8.91 17.49 -8.60
C GLU A 32 -8.19 17.82 -7.29
N PHE A 33 -7.45 16.88 -6.68
CA PHE A 33 -6.69 17.17 -5.46
C PHE A 33 -5.69 18.32 -5.64
N SER A 34 -5.04 18.40 -6.80
CA SER A 34 -4.10 19.48 -7.12
C SER A 34 -4.77 20.86 -7.16
N ARG A 35 -6.02 20.94 -7.64
CA ARG A 35 -6.81 22.19 -7.67
C ARG A 35 -7.13 22.70 -6.27
N TRP A 36 -7.21 21.81 -5.29
CA TRP A 36 -7.36 22.13 -3.86
C TRP A 36 -6.02 22.39 -3.15
N GLY A 37 -4.90 22.40 -3.88
CA GLY A 37 -3.58 22.69 -3.31
C GLY A 37 -2.89 21.50 -2.65
N TYR A 38 -3.45 20.29 -2.73
CA TYR A 38 -2.79 19.09 -2.27
C TYR A 38 -1.64 18.71 -3.21
N ARG A 39 -0.59 18.09 -2.66
CA ARG A 39 0.54 17.55 -3.44
C ARG A 39 0.69 16.06 -3.18
N LYS A 40 1.00 15.31 -4.24
CA LYS A 40 1.18 13.85 -4.18
C LYS A 40 2.38 13.50 -3.32
N VAL A 41 2.19 12.56 -2.42
CA VAL A 41 3.25 11.89 -1.65
C VAL A 41 3.23 10.42 -2.03
N ILE A 42 4.41 9.83 -2.23
CA ILE A 42 4.56 8.40 -2.49
C ILE A 42 5.33 7.79 -1.31
N THR A 43 4.73 6.79 -0.68
CA THR A 43 5.33 6.04 0.43
C THR A 43 5.71 4.62 -0.03
N PRO A 44 6.65 3.94 0.65
CA PRO A 44 6.95 2.54 0.40
C PRO A 44 5.70 1.65 0.48
N LEU A 45 5.66 0.56 -0.30
CA LEU A 45 4.57 -0.42 -0.24
C LEU A 45 4.68 -1.33 0.98
N PHE A 46 5.90 -1.53 1.47
CA PHE A 46 6.19 -2.32 2.66
C PHE A 46 7.15 -1.57 3.57
N GLU A 47 6.94 -1.74 4.87
CA GLU A 47 7.77 -1.20 5.94
C GLU A 47 7.88 -2.25 7.06
N TYR A 48 8.75 -2.01 8.04
CA TYR A 48 8.78 -2.82 9.26
C TYR A 48 7.41 -2.81 9.94
N LEU A 49 7.03 -3.95 10.50
CA LEU A 49 5.69 -4.13 11.07
C LEU A 49 5.43 -3.16 12.23
N ASP A 50 6.43 -2.90 13.08
CA ASP A 50 6.24 -2.11 14.29
C ASP A 50 5.83 -0.66 14.00
N PRO A 51 6.56 0.12 13.16
CA PRO A 51 6.13 1.47 12.79
C PRO A 51 4.79 1.51 12.06
N LEU A 52 4.55 0.54 11.17
CA LEU A 52 3.33 0.46 10.37
C LEU A 52 2.09 0.23 11.26
N SER A 53 2.28 -0.43 12.39
CA SER A 53 1.23 -0.82 13.32
C SER A 53 0.88 0.27 14.35
N ILE A 54 1.60 1.40 14.36
CA ILE A 54 1.33 2.51 15.27
C ILE A 54 0.01 3.17 14.87
N GLY A 55 -0.95 3.20 15.80
CA GLY A 55 -2.29 3.75 15.56
C GLY A 55 -3.23 2.81 14.80
N LEU A 56 -2.76 1.64 14.37
CA LEU A 56 -3.62 0.58 13.85
C LEU A 56 -4.13 -0.30 14.99
N GLY A 57 -5.43 -0.58 15.02
CA GLY A 57 -6.00 -1.54 15.95
C GLY A 57 -5.41 -2.94 15.77
N ASP A 58 -5.38 -3.75 16.85
CA ASP A 58 -4.78 -5.08 16.84
C ASP A 58 -5.37 -6.02 15.78
N GLU A 59 -6.62 -5.80 15.37
CA GLU A 59 -7.24 -6.53 14.26
C GLU A 59 -6.51 -6.36 12.92
N LEU A 60 -5.99 -5.15 12.64
CA LEU A 60 -5.30 -4.88 11.38
C LEU A 60 -3.92 -5.55 11.36
N LYS A 61 -3.24 -5.64 12.51
CA LYS A 61 -1.96 -6.34 12.65
C LYS A 61 -2.04 -7.85 12.35
N ASN A 62 -3.23 -8.44 12.53
CA ASN A 62 -3.47 -9.85 12.25
C ASN A 62 -3.89 -10.12 10.80
N LYS A 63 -4.32 -9.08 10.06
CA LYS A 63 -4.80 -9.18 8.68
C LYS A 63 -3.78 -8.71 7.64
N VAL A 64 -2.66 -8.11 8.06
CA VAL A 64 -1.59 -7.69 7.15
C VAL A 64 -0.79 -8.87 6.61
N MET A 65 -0.43 -8.79 5.33
CA MET A 65 0.51 -9.71 4.71
C MET A 65 1.92 -9.43 5.21
N LYS A 66 2.53 -10.41 5.88
CA LYS A 66 3.86 -10.33 6.50
C LYS A 66 4.86 -11.17 5.72
N PHE A 67 6.09 -10.70 5.66
CA PHE A 67 7.21 -11.44 5.10
C PHE A 67 8.48 -11.14 5.90
N VAL A 68 9.46 -12.03 5.79
CA VAL A 68 10.77 -11.87 6.43
C VAL A 68 11.69 -11.20 5.42
N ASP A 69 12.31 -10.09 5.81
CA ASP A 69 13.39 -9.50 5.03
C ASP A 69 14.63 -10.42 5.12
N PRO A 70 15.08 -11.02 4.00
CA PRO A 70 16.20 -11.95 4.03
C PRO A 70 17.53 -11.30 4.44
N SER A 71 17.66 -9.98 4.30
CA SER A 71 18.90 -9.26 4.60
C SER A 71 19.08 -8.95 6.08
N THR A 72 17.98 -8.77 6.81
CA THR A 72 17.97 -8.37 8.22
C THR A 72 17.41 -9.45 9.15
N GLY A 73 16.57 -10.34 8.63
CA GLY A 73 15.80 -11.30 9.42
C GLY A 73 14.53 -10.70 10.07
N GLU A 74 14.29 -9.41 9.87
CA GLU A 74 13.17 -8.69 10.48
C GLU A 74 11.84 -8.95 9.77
N ILE A 75 10.74 -8.74 10.50
CA ILE A 75 9.39 -8.85 9.94
C ILE A 75 9.00 -7.51 9.30
N VAL A 76 8.73 -7.58 8.00
CA VAL A 76 8.16 -6.49 7.21
C VAL A 76 6.74 -6.86 6.78
N ALA A 77 5.94 -5.85 6.51
CA ALA A 77 4.54 -6.04 6.13
C ALA A 77 4.16 -5.16 4.94
N LEU A 78 3.30 -5.69 4.08
CA LEU A 78 2.61 -4.90 3.06
C LEU A 78 1.66 -3.94 3.78
N ARG A 79 1.71 -2.65 3.41
CA ARG A 79 0.90 -1.61 4.05
C ARG A 79 -0.61 -1.94 3.95
N PRO A 80 -1.36 -1.98 5.07
CA PRO A 80 -2.82 -2.10 5.02
C PRO A 80 -3.51 -0.76 4.76
N ASP A 81 -2.83 0.34 5.11
CA ASP A 81 -3.28 1.72 4.97
C ASP A 81 -2.05 2.64 4.87
N ILE A 82 -2.23 3.83 4.30
CA ILE A 82 -1.14 4.82 4.11
C ILE A 82 -1.02 5.81 5.28
N THR A 83 -2.05 5.95 6.13
CA THR A 83 -2.11 6.99 7.18
C THR A 83 -0.92 6.96 8.16
N PRO A 84 -0.48 5.81 8.69
CA PRO A 84 0.69 5.76 9.57
C PRO A 84 1.96 6.28 8.89
N GLN A 85 2.10 6.05 7.58
CA GLN A 85 3.25 6.52 6.81
C GLN A 85 3.20 8.05 6.60
N ILE A 86 2.01 8.62 6.39
CA ILE A 86 1.84 10.07 6.34
C ILE A 86 2.14 10.70 7.70
N ALA A 87 1.63 10.12 8.79
CA ALA A 87 1.92 10.58 10.15
C ALA A 87 3.42 10.57 10.44
N ARG A 88 4.13 9.50 10.04
CA ARG A 88 5.59 9.41 10.13
C ARG A 88 6.26 10.55 9.39
N ILE A 89 5.94 10.77 8.10
CA ILE A 89 6.51 11.86 7.29
C ILE A 89 6.34 13.20 8.00
N VAL A 90 5.12 13.54 8.42
CA VAL A 90 4.81 14.81 9.09
C VAL A 90 5.53 14.95 10.44
N SER A 91 5.74 13.84 11.16
CA SER A 91 6.45 13.86 12.46
C SER A 91 7.97 13.98 12.34
N THR A 92 8.54 13.66 11.19
CA THR A 92 9.99 13.61 10.95
C THR A 92 10.54 14.71 10.04
N GLN A 93 9.65 15.49 9.41
CA GLN A 93 10.00 16.61 8.53
C GLN A 93 9.80 17.97 9.21
#